data_AF-E9SCE2-F1
#
_entry.id   AF-E9SCE2-F1
#
_cell.length_a   1.000
_cell.length_b   1.000
_cell.length_c   1.000
_cell.angle_alpha   90.00
_cell.angle_beta   90.00
_cell.angle_gamma   90.00
#
_symmetry.space_group_name_H-M   'P 1'
#
loop_
_entity.id
_entity.type
_entity.pdbx_description
1 polymer ?
#
loop_
_entity_poly.entity_id
_entity_poly.type
_entity_poly.pdbx_seq_one_letter_code
_entity_poly.pdbx_strand_id
1 'polypeptide(L)'
;MLLGLAGLVVALAVGIALFFSVGLAAALIGGLFLGISMTVIKIFIVPRFEQRDKMRLATDNVRIIPEKLEVRFDNYKNGYVIDCYYHSPETGRQFVFTTQPMPKDPTPYLMDTKITVVTNRIDYSNYYVDLGGLGGCLPDNRQ
;
A
#
# COMPACT_ATOMS: atom_id res chain seq x y z
N MET A 1 -32.26 -35.90 47.86
CA MET A 1 -32.41 -35.25 46.54
C MET A 1 -31.72 -33.89 46.47
N LEU A 2 -31.91 -32.97 47.42
CA LEU A 2 -31.29 -31.63 47.43
C LEU A 2 -29.74 -31.62 47.33
N LEU A 3 -29.04 -32.48 48.07
CA LEU A 3 -27.57 -32.56 48.01
C LEU A 3 -27.02 -33.02 46.65
N GLY A 4 -27.71 -33.97 46.00
CA GLY A 4 -27.31 -34.42 44.66
C GLY A 4 -27.53 -33.35 43.58
N LEU A 5 -28.58 -32.55 43.74
CA LEU A 5 -28.90 -31.45 42.83
C LEU A 5 -27.90 -30.28 42.99
N ALA A 6 -27.50 -29.97 44.23
CA ALA A 6 -26.46 -29.00 44.50
C ALA A 6 -25.08 -29.42 43.93
N GLY A 7 -24.71 -30.70 44.09
CA GLY A 7 -23.47 -31.23 43.51
C GLY A 7 -23.42 -31.13 41.99
N LEU A 8 -24.55 -31.40 41.32
CA LEU A 8 -24.65 -31.30 39.85
C LEU A 8 -24.53 -29.86 39.35
N VAL A 9 -25.13 -28.89 40.06
CA VAL A 9 -25.02 -27.45 39.74
C VAL A 9 -23.57 -26.96 39.89
N VAL A 10 -22.86 -27.38 40.95
CA VAL A 10 -21.46 -27.02 41.17
C VAL A 10 -20.57 -27.60 40.07
N ALA A 11 -20.76 -28.87 39.69
CA ALA A 11 -19.99 -29.50 38.62
C ALA A 11 -20.18 -28.79 37.27
N LEU A 12 -21.42 -28.38 36.96
CA LEU A 12 -21.74 -27.60 35.76
C LEU A 12 -21.08 -26.23 35.77
N ALA A 13 -21.15 -25.51 36.89
CA ALA A 13 -20.53 -24.19 37.03
C ALA A 13 -19.01 -24.23 36.86
N VAL A 14 -18.34 -25.25 37.44
CA VAL A 14 -16.89 -25.45 37.29
C VAL A 14 -16.53 -25.81 35.85
N GLY A 15 -17.29 -26.69 35.19
CA GLY A 15 -17.07 -27.04 33.80
C GLY A 15 -17.19 -25.85 32.85
N ILE A 16 -18.21 -25.00 33.07
CA ILE A 16 -18.41 -23.76 32.30
C ILE A 16 -17.26 -22.77 32.54
N ALA A 17 -16.85 -22.57 33.81
CA ALA A 17 -15.74 -21.67 34.13
C ALA A 17 -14.40 -22.10 33.52
N LEU A 18 -14.12 -23.41 33.49
CA LEU A 18 -12.94 -23.97 32.83
C LEU A 18 -13.00 -23.79 31.31
N PHE A 19 -14.16 -24.00 30.69
CA PHE A 19 -14.34 -23.80 29.26
C PHE A 19 -14.12 -22.33 28.86
N PHE A 20 -14.67 -21.38 29.61
CA PHE A 20 -14.49 -19.95 29.33
C PHE A 20 -13.06 -19.47 29.60
N SER A 21 -12.40 -19.94 30.65
CA SER A 21 -11.01 -19.52 30.96
C SER A 21 -10.01 -20.02 29.90
N VAL A 22 -10.11 -21.28 29.49
CA VAL A 22 -9.26 -21.85 28.44
C VAL A 22 -9.62 -21.25 27.07
N GLY A 23 -10.91 -21.07 26.79
CA GLY A 23 -11.39 -20.46 25.54
C GLY A 23 -10.95 -19.00 25.40
N LEU A 24 -11.01 -18.21 26.48
CA LEU A 24 -10.53 -16.83 26.50
C LEU A 24 -9.01 -16.76 26.29
N ALA A 25 -8.25 -17.63 26.96
CA ALA A 25 -6.80 -17.68 26.79
C ALA A 25 -6.41 -18.04 25.34
N ALA A 26 -7.08 -19.04 24.75
CA ALA A 26 -6.86 -19.41 23.36
C ALA A 26 -7.22 -18.28 22.38
N ALA A 27 -8.33 -17.57 22.62
CA ALA A 27 -8.74 -16.42 21.81
C ALA A 27 -7.73 -15.28 21.88
N LEU A 28 -7.19 -14.97 23.07
CA LEU A 28 -6.18 -13.94 23.25
C LEU A 28 -4.87 -14.30 22.51
N ILE A 29 -4.39 -15.54 22.65
CA ILE A 29 -3.17 -16.00 21.98
C ILE A 29 -3.36 -16.01 20.45
N GLY A 30 -4.50 -16.49 19.96
CA GLY A 30 -4.84 -16.48 18.54
C GLY A 30 -4.93 -15.07 17.97
N GLY A 31 -5.56 -14.14 18.69
CA GLY A 31 -5.63 -12.73 18.31
C GLY A 31 -4.25 -12.08 18.23
N LEU A 32 -3.35 -12.40 19.19
CA LEU A 32 -1.98 -11.91 19.20
C LEU A 32 -1.19 -12.42 17.99
N PHE A 33 -1.32 -13.72 17.66
CA PHE A 33 -0.69 -14.31 16.48
C PHE A 33 -1.20 -13.72 15.16
N LEU A 34 -2.51 -13.50 15.04
CA LEU A 34 -3.10 -12.84 13.87
C LEU A 34 -2.62 -11.39 13.74
N GLY A 35 -2.54 -10.64 14.83
CA GLY A 35 -2.00 -9.28 14.84
C GLY A 35 -0.54 -9.24 14.39
N ILE A 36 0.32 -10.06 14.99
CA ILE A 36 1.74 -10.11 14.65
C ILE A 36 1.93 -10.53 13.19
N SER A 37 1.25 -11.59 12.72
CA SER A 37 1.36 -12.06 11.33
C SER A 37 0.94 -10.99 10.31
N MET A 38 -0.17 -10.28 10.53
CA MET A 38 -0.61 -9.16 9.67
C MET A 38 0.47 -8.07 9.56
N THR A 39 1.14 -7.79 10.68
CA THR A 39 2.19 -6.76 10.77
C THR A 39 3.44 -7.20 10.01
N VAL A 40 3.87 -8.45 10.19
CA VAL A 40 5.03 -9.01 9.47
C VAL A 40 4.78 -9.05 7.97
N ILE A 41 3.58 -9.47 7.53
CA ILE A 41 3.21 -9.48 6.10
C ILE A 41 3.31 -8.07 5.51
N LYS A 42 2.73 -7.07 6.16
CA LYS A 42 2.79 -5.68 5.66
C LYS A 42 4.22 -5.14 5.59
N ILE A 43 5.05 -5.40 6.60
CA ILE A 43 6.39 -4.81 6.67
C ILE A 43 7.37 -5.52 5.74
N PHE A 44 7.33 -6.85 5.62
CA PHE A 44 8.36 -7.60 4.90
C PHE A 44 7.94 -8.03 3.50
N ILE A 45 6.66 -8.38 3.31
CA ILE A 45 6.21 -9.02 2.08
C ILE A 45 5.82 -7.97 1.03
N VAL A 46 5.01 -6.99 1.41
CA VAL A 46 4.52 -5.93 0.50
C VAL A 46 5.66 -5.18 -0.20
N PRO A 47 6.65 -4.58 0.50
CA PRO A 47 7.69 -3.81 -0.18
C PRO A 47 8.57 -4.68 -1.08
N ARG A 48 8.73 -5.97 -0.75
CA ARG A 48 9.54 -6.89 -1.55
C ARG A 48 8.89 -7.25 -2.88
N PHE A 49 7.57 -7.29 -2.96
CA PHE A 49 6.85 -7.48 -4.23
C PHE A 49 6.89 -6.22 -5.08
N GLU A 50 6.67 -5.03 -4.50
CA GLU A 50 6.75 -3.76 -5.23
C GLU A 50 8.13 -3.54 -5.87
N GLN A 51 9.21 -3.92 -5.19
CA GLN A 51 10.58 -3.84 -5.74
C GLN A 51 10.79 -4.78 -6.93
N ARG A 52 10.22 -5.99 -6.90
CA ARG A 52 10.34 -6.95 -8.02
C ARG A 52 9.61 -6.47 -9.26
N ASP A 53 8.43 -5.87 -9.07
CA ASP A 53 7.66 -5.33 -10.19
C ASP A 53 8.39 -4.12 -10.82
N LYS A 54 8.98 -3.25 -9.98
CA LYS A 54 9.87 -2.16 -10.45
C LYS A 54 11.06 -2.67 -11.26
N MET A 55 11.68 -3.78 -10.87
CA MET A 55 12.82 -4.36 -11.63
C MET A 55 12.40 -5.02 -12.95
N ARG A 56 11.21 -5.63 -13.02
CA ARG A 56 10.65 -6.14 -14.28
C ARG A 56 10.33 -5.03 -15.26
N LEU A 57 9.73 -3.95 -14.74
CA LEU A 57 9.52 -2.71 -15.49
C LEU A 57 10.87 -2.15 -15.99
N ALA A 58 11.92 -2.10 -15.18
CA ALA A 58 13.21 -1.53 -15.64
C ALA A 58 13.86 -2.24 -16.86
N THR A 59 13.50 -3.48 -17.17
CA THR A 59 14.17 -4.30 -18.19
C THR A 59 13.53 -4.21 -19.58
N ASP A 60 12.20 -4.10 -19.69
CA ASP A 60 11.46 -4.16 -20.97
C ASP A 60 10.69 -2.86 -21.32
N ASN A 61 10.97 -1.75 -20.63
CA ASN A 61 10.11 -0.57 -20.68
C ASN A 61 10.52 0.56 -21.62
N VAL A 62 9.51 1.37 -21.94
CA VAL A 62 9.64 2.63 -22.67
C VAL A 62 9.70 3.78 -21.66
N ARG A 63 10.62 4.71 -21.89
CA ARG A 63 10.68 5.98 -21.17
C ARG A 63 9.92 7.03 -21.94
N ILE A 64 8.91 7.59 -21.30
CA ILE A 64 8.01 8.58 -21.86
C ILE A 64 8.30 9.92 -21.18
N ILE A 65 8.48 10.95 -21.99
CA ILE A 65 8.53 12.33 -21.53
C ILE A 65 7.11 12.89 -21.69
N PRO A 66 6.41 13.23 -20.59
CA PRO A 66 5.06 13.77 -20.67
C PRO A 66 5.06 15.16 -21.33
N GLU A 67 3.99 15.46 -22.05
CA GLU A 67 3.80 16.72 -22.77
C GLU A 67 3.29 17.83 -21.84
N LYS A 68 2.47 17.44 -20.85
CA LYS A 68 1.90 18.34 -19.86
C LYS A 68 1.94 17.68 -18.49
N LEU A 69 2.19 18.50 -17.48
CA LEU A 69 2.14 18.14 -16.07
C LEU A 69 1.06 18.99 -15.40
N GLU A 70 0.21 18.37 -14.59
CA GLU A 70 -0.80 19.06 -13.81
C GLU A 70 -0.75 18.58 -12.36
N VAL A 71 -0.69 19.52 -11.41
CA VAL A 71 -0.70 19.20 -9.98
C VAL A 71 -2.12 19.34 -9.48
N ARG A 72 -2.63 18.30 -8.80
CA ARG A 72 -3.91 18.37 -8.10
C ARG A 72 -3.80 17.78 -6.70
N PHE A 73 -4.64 18.28 -5.80
CA PHE A 73 -4.82 17.66 -4.49
C PHE A 73 -5.86 16.54 -4.58
N ASP A 74 -5.45 15.31 -4.27
CA ASP A 74 -6.33 14.15 -4.23
C ASP A 74 -6.91 14.02 -2.82
N ASN A 75 -8.16 14.44 -2.64
CA ASN A 75 -8.89 14.36 -1.37
C ASN A 75 -9.04 12.92 -0.85
N TYR A 76 -9.11 11.93 -1.75
CA TYR A 76 -9.28 10.53 -1.34
C TYR A 76 -7.99 9.97 -0.76
N LYS A 77 -6.84 10.33 -1.33
CA LYS A 77 -5.51 9.90 -0.87
C LYS A 77 -4.86 10.86 0.11
N ASN A 78 -5.50 12.00 0.38
CA ASN A 78 -5.01 13.08 1.24
C ASN A 78 -3.58 13.53 0.91
N GLY A 79 -3.34 13.87 -0.36
CA GLY A 79 -2.03 14.34 -0.81
C GLY A 79 -2.04 14.91 -2.22
N TYR A 80 -0.95 15.58 -2.58
CA TYR A 80 -0.74 16.15 -3.91
C TYR A 80 -0.28 15.08 -4.89
N VAL A 81 -0.93 15.00 -6.05
CA VAL A 81 -0.51 14.11 -7.14
C VAL A 81 -0.17 14.95 -8.37
N ILE A 82 0.71 14.41 -9.19
CA ILE A 82 1.06 14.99 -10.49
C ILE A 82 0.49 14.07 -11.56
N ASP A 83 -0.40 14.62 -12.38
CA ASP A 83 -0.93 13.97 -13.56
C ASP A 83 -0.02 14.31 -14.76
N CYS A 84 0.60 13.29 -15.32
CA CYS A 84 1.51 13.36 -16.45
C CYS A 84 0.77 12.93 -17.71
N TYR A 85 0.54 13.87 -18.63
CA TYR A 85 -0.18 13.62 -19.87
C TYR A 85 0.78 13.24 -20.98
N TYR A 86 0.44 12.20 -21.73
CA TYR A 86 1.22 11.73 -22.87
C TYR A 86 0.31 11.34 -24.02
N HIS A 87 0.64 11.77 -25.23
CA HIS A 87 -0.04 11.32 -26.43
C HIS A 87 0.77 10.21 -27.11
N SER A 88 0.19 9.01 -27.22
CA SER A 88 0.85 7.88 -27.87
C SER A 88 0.90 8.07 -29.38
N PRO A 89 2.09 8.11 -30.01
CA PRO A 89 2.19 8.26 -31.47
C PRO A 89 1.74 6.99 -32.21
N GLU A 90 1.80 5.82 -31.56
CA GLU A 90 1.40 4.53 -32.14
C GLU A 90 -0.12 4.37 -32.19
N THR A 91 -0.84 4.90 -31.18
CA THR A 91 -2.29 4.67 -31.03
C THR A 91 -3.15 5.93 -31.15
N GLY A 92 -2.54 7.13 -31.12
CA GLY A 92 -3.25 8.41 -31.12
C GLY A 92 -4.10 8.67 -29.86
N ARG A 93 -3.89 7.89 -28.79
CA ARG A 93 -4.63 8.02 -27.53
C ARG A 93 -3.81 8.84 -26.54
N GLN A 94 -4.53 9.64 -25.74
CA GLN A 94 -3.95 10.32 -24.59
C GLN A 94 -3.99 9.41 -23.36
N PHE A 95 -2.84 9.25 -22.71
CA PHE A 95 -2.69 8.54 -21.45
C PHE A 95 -2.39 9.56 -20.34
N VAL A 96 -2.89 9.27 -19.15
CA VAL A 96 -2.64 10.06 -17.94
C VAL A 96 -2.01 9.15 -16.91
N PHE A 97 -0.78 9.48 -16.52
CA PHE A 97 -0.03 8.76 -15.51
C PHE A 97 0.02 9.61 -14.24
N THR A 98 -0.50 9.08 -13.14
CA THR A 98 -0.62 9.81 -11.87
C THR A 98 0.44 9.33 -10.88
N THR A 99 1.15 10.26 -10.25
CA THR A 99 2.13 9.92 -9.21
C THR A 99 1.48 9.34 -7.95
N GLN A 100 2.31 8.76 -7.09
CA GLN A 100 1.90 8.55 -5.70
C GLN A 100 1.60 9.89 -5.01
N PRO A 101 0.68 9.92 -4.04
CA PRO A 101 0.34 11.14 -3.29
C PRO A 101 1.54 11.62 -2.48
N MET A 102 1.84 12.91 -2.61
CA MET A 102 2.90 13.61 -1.91
C MET A 102 2.32 14.45 -0.78
N PRO A 103 3.03 14.55 0.36
CA PRO A 103 2.54 15.31 1.51
C PRO A 103 2.63 16.83 1.31
N LYS A 104 3.50 17.29 0.39
CA LYS A 104 3.74 18.71 0.11
C LYS A 104 3.42 19.01 -1.34
N ASP A 105 2.98 20.24 -1.59
CA ASP A 105 2.72 20.73 -2.95
C ASP A 105 4.03 20.69 -3.78
N PRO A 106 4.08 19.89 -4.88
CA PRO A 106 5.25 19.78 -5.72
C PRO A 106 5.39 20.93 -6.73
N THR A 107 4.39 21.80 -6.89
CA THR A 107 4.36 22.88 -7.90
C THR A 107 5.67 23.69 -7.98
N PRO A 108 6.30 24.12 -6.86
CA PRO A 108 7.54 24.90 -6.91
C PRO A 108 8.75 24.14 -7.49
N TYR A 109 8.72 22.81 -7.46
CA TYR A 109 9.84 21.95 -7.84
C TYR A 109 9.73 21.44 -9.29
N LEU A 110 8.60 21.72 -9.96
CA LEU A 110 8.34 21.26 -11.33
C LEU A 110 8.93 22.17 -12.41
N MET A 111 9.28 23.41 -12.07
CA MET A 111 9.75 24.41 -13.05
C MET A 111 11.06 24.00 -13.75
N ASP A 112 11.96 23.32 -13.03
CA ASP A 112 13.28 22.92 -13.54
C ASP A 112 13.48 21.40 -13.63
N THR A 113 12.43 20.62 -13.34
CA THR A 113 12.55 19.16 -13.22
C THR A 113 11.97 18.44 -14.42
N LYS A 114 12.79 17.59 -15.06
CA LYS A 114 12.32 16.63 -16.07
C LYS A 114 11.76 15.39 -15.38
N ILE A 115 10.44 15.30 -15.29
CA ILE A 115 9.74 14.08 -14.89
C ILE A 115 9.76 13.10 -16.08
N THR A 116 10.10 11.84 -15.80
CA THR A 116 10.04 10.77 -16.80
C THR A 116 9.07 9.70 -16.33
N VAL A 117 8.21 9.21 -17.22
CA VAL A 117 7.35 8.06 -16.93
C VAL A 117 7.98 6.82 -17.52
N VAL A 118 8.12 5.77 -16.71
CA VAL A 118 8.61 4.47 -17.15
C VAL A 118 7.43 3.51 -17.15
N THR A 119 7.06 3.01 -18.32
CA THR A 119 5.88 2.15 -18.48
C THR A 119 6.19 0.94 -19.36
N ASN A 120 5.41 -0.12 -19.20
CA ASN A 120 5.50 -1.28 -20.06
C ASN A 120 4.92 -0.96 -21.45
N ARG A 121 5.65 -1.32 -22.50
CA ARG A 121 5.23 -1.08 -23.90
C ARG A 121 3.91 -1.77 -24.26
N ILE A 122 3.66 -2.93 -23.67
CA ILE A 122 2.50 -3.79 -23.95
C ILE A 122 1.31 -3.39 -23.06
N ASP A 123 1.58 -2.98 -21.81
CA ASP A 123 0.57 -2.63 -20.82
C ASP A 123 0.88 -1.31 -20.12
N TYR A 124 0.27 -0.24 -20.63
CA TYR A 124 0.44 1.12 -20.10
C TYR A 124 -0.14 1.30 -18.68
N SER A 125 -0.92 0.34 -18.16
CA SER A 125 -1.45 0.40 -16.80
C SER A 125 -0.38 0.15 -15.74
N ASN A 126 0.71 -0.55 -16.11
CA ASN A 126 1.84 -0.79 -15.24
C ASN A 126 2.94 0.25 -15.52
N TYR A 127 3.01 1.27 -14.66
CA TYR A 127 3.95 2.37 -14.81
C TYR A 127 4.52 2.83 -13.48
N TYR A 128 5.65 3.51 -13.56
CA TYR A 128 6.25 4.26 -12.47
C TYR A 128 6.64 5.64 -12.99
N VAL A 129 6.29 6.68 -12.23
CA VAL A 129 6.72 8.04 -12.50
C VAL A 129 8.04 8.29 -11.77
N ASP A 130 9.11 8.49 -12.53
CA ASP A 130 10.42 8.83 -12.01
C ASP A 130 10.42 10.28 -11.56
N LEU A 131 10.48 10.43 -10.24
CA LEU A 131 10.52 11.70 -9.51
C LEU A 131 11.94 12.04 -9.06
N GLY A 132 12.98 11.36 -9.58
CA GLY A 132 14.36 11.52 -9.14
C GLY A 132 14.91 12.94 -9.23
N GLY A 133 14.32 13.81 -10.06
CA GLY A 133 14.64 15.24 -10.10
C GLY A 133 13.93 16.10 -9.04
N LEU A 134 12.84 15.63 -8.43
CA LEU A 134 12.13 16.31 -7.34
C LEU A 134 12.77 16.01 -5.98
N GLY A 135 14.00 16.49 -5.79
CA GLY A 135 14.83 16.22 -4.60
C GLY A 135 14.35 16.78 -3.25
N GLY A 136 13.12 17.33 -3.16
CA GLY A 136 12.59 17.95 -1.93
C GLY A 136 11.16 17.58 -1.52
N CYS A 137 10.41 16.88 -2.38
CA CYS A 137 8.98 16.54 -2.16
C CYS A 137 8.76 15.11 -1.64
N LEU A 138 9.74 14.23 -1.85
CA LEU A 138 9.66 12.84 -1.41
C LEU A 138 10.11 12.74 0.05
N PRO A 139 9.40 11.97 0.90
CA PRO A 139 9.97 11.57 2.18
C PRO A 139 11.31 10.87 1.90
N ASP A 140 12.36 11.32 2.56
CA ASP A 140 13.70 10.78 2.44
C ASP A 140 13.69 9.34 2.97
N ASN A 141 13.41 8.38 2.09
CA ASN A 141 13.40 6.96 2.41
C ASN A 141 14.82 6.37 2.36
N ARG A 142 15.87 7.19 2.51
CA ARG A 142 17.22 6.72 2.85
C ARG A 142 17.29 6.46 4.36
N GLN A 143 16.70 5.36 4.80
CA GLN A 143 17.07 4.68 6.04
C GLN A 143 17.31 3.20 5.75
#